data_AF-A0A4U0ZX35-F1
#
_entry.id   AF-A0A4U0ZX35-F1
#
_cell.length_a   1.000
_cell.length_b   1.000
_cell.length_c   1.000
_cell.angle_alpha   90.00
_cell.angle_beta   90.00
_cell.angle_gamma   90.00
#
_symmetry.space_group_name_H-M   'P 1'
#
loop_
_entity.id
_entity.type
_entity.pdbx_description
1 polymer ?
#
loop_
_entity_poly.entity_id
_entity_poly.type
_entity_poly.pdbx_seq_one_letter_code
_entity_poly.pdbx_strand_id
1 'polypeptide(L)'
;MGEGVDPTQMCQSLVDKVAQSKQLMAITDPDLLVLFEDWFEELEDEILSLNTKHGPLSPEELAKKIGLSLRGATFLLSKLNREQKL
;
A
#
# COMPACT_ATOMS: atom_id res chain seq x y z
N MET A 1 -21.17 22.44 -3.37
CA MET A 1 -19.72 22.69 -3.30
C MET A 1 -19.08 21.34 -3.03
N GLY A 2 -18.23 20.87 -3.95
CA GLY A 2 -17.81 19.46 -4.00
C GLY A 2 -16.91 19.07 -2.84
N GLU A 3 -17.40 18.16 -2.01
CA GLU A 3 -16.59 17.39 -1.07
C GLU A 3 -15.88 16.27 -1.84
N GLY A 4 -14.82 16.65 -2.55
CA GLY A 4 -13.84 15.71 -3.07
C GLY A 4 -12.79 15.46 -2.00
N VAL A 5 -12.92 14.38 -1.26
CA VAL A 5 -11.84 13.91 -0.37
C VAL A 5 -10.69 13.49 -1.28
N ASP A 6 -9.54 14.18 -1.18
CA ASP A 6 -8.35 13.82 -1.95
C ASP A 6 -7.92 12.40 -1.56
N PRO A 7 -7.89 11.43 -2.51
CA PRO A 7 -7.54 10.04 -2.22
C PRO A 7 -6.19 9.91 -1.52
N THR A 8 -5.26 10.82 -1.82
CA THR A 8 -3.93 10.87 -1.21
C THR A 8 -4.00 11.26 0.26
N GLN A 9 -4.89 12.20 0.62
CA GLN A 9 -5.10 12.59 2.02
C GLN A 9 -5.83 11.53 2.82
N MET A 10 -6.73 10.78 2.18
CA MET A 10 -7.37 9.63 2.81
C MET A 10 -6.36 8.53 3.12
N CYS A 11 -5.51 8.15 2.15
CA CYS A 11 -4.45 7.17 2.34
C CYS A 11 -3.43 7.63 3.41
N GLN A 12 -3.04 8.91 3.40
CA GLN A 12 -2.12 9.46 4.40
C GLN A 12 -2.73 9.46 5.80
N SER A 13 -4.01 9.82 5.93
CA SER A 13 -4.72 9.80 7.22
C SER A 13 -4.87 8.39 7.78
N LEU A 14 -5.08 7.39 6.92
CA LEU A 14 -5.16 5.98 7.33
C LEU A 14 -3.78 5.47 7.76
N VAL A 15 -2.73 5.76 7.01
CA VAL A 15 -1.35 5.36 7.33
C VAL A 15 -0.87 6.04 8.62
N ASP A 16 -1.15 7.32 8.81
CA ASP A 16 -0.76 8.05 10.01
C ASP A 16 -1.52 7.54 11.25
N LYS A 17 -2.81 7.21 11.10
CA LYS A 17 -3.60 6.57 12.16
C LYS A 17 -3.07 5.17 12.47
N VAL A 18 -2.74 4.36 11.47
CA VAL A 18 -2.15 3.01 11.64
C VAL A 18 -0.76 3.10 12.31
N ALA A 19 0.07 4.06 11.92
CA ALA A 19 1.40 4.29 12.51
C ALA A 19 1.34 4.77 13.97
N GLN A 20 0.35 5.61 14.29
CA GLN A 20 0.07 6.06 15.67
C GLN A 20 -0.57 4.94 16.53
N SER A 21 -1.11 3.91 15.88
CA SER A 21 -1.92 2.81 16.43
C SER A 21 -1.14 1.51 16.68
N LYS A 22 0.15 1.55 17.04
CA LYS A 22 0.77 0.37 17.70
C LYS A 22 0.16 0.07 19.09
N GLN A 23 -0.68 0.96 19.63
CA GLN A 23 -1.48 0.75 20.84
C GLN A 23 -3.00 0.60 20.58
N LEU A 24 -3.46 0.66 19.32
CA LEU A 24 -4.90 0.66 18.97
C LEU A 24 -5.25 -0.45 17.95
N MET A 25 -4.58 -1.59 18.01
CA MET A 25 -5.07 -2.85 17.39
C MET A 25 -6.46 -3.28 17.90
N ALA A 26 -7.07 -2.54 18.84
CA ALA A 26 -8.34 -2.83 19.48
C ALA A 26 -9.56 -2.07 18.90
N ILE A 27 -9.41 -1.21 17.87
CA ILE A 27 -10.52 -0.34 17.39
C ILE A 27 -10.69 -0.29 15.85
N THR A 28 -10.19 -1.28 15.12
CA THR A 28 -10.62 -1.48 13.73
C THR A 28 -11.75 -2.49 13.71
N ASP A 29 -12.89 -2.08 13.15
CA ASP A 29 -13.99 -2.97 12.78
C ASP A 29 -13.41 -4.19 12.06
N PRO A 30 -13.67 -5.43 12.53
CA PRO A 30 -13.14 -6.64 11.90
C PRO A 30 -13.40 -6.70 10.39
N ASP A 31 -14.55 -6.18 9.93
CA ASP A 31 -14.91 -6.17 8.51
C ASP A 31 -14.02 -5.21 7.71
N LEU A 32 -13.61 -4.08 8.31
CA LEU A 32 -12.70 -3.12 7.68
C LEU A 32 -11.28 -3.67 7.59
N LEU A 33 -10.86 -4.47 8.58
CA LEU A 33 -9.55 -5.12 8.55
C LEU A 33 -9.44 -6.11 7.39
N VAL A 34 -10.47 -6.94 7.18
CA VAL A 34 -10.52 -7.90 6.06
C VAL A 34 -10.43 -7.16 4.72
N LEU A 35 -11.20 -6.08 4.54
CA LEU A 35 -11.16 -5.29 3.31
C LEU A 35 -9.79 -4.65 3.05
N PHE A 36 -9.10 -4.23 4.12
CA PHE A 36 -7.74 -3.72 4.01
C PHE A 36 -6.75 -4.82 3.61
N GLU A 37 -6.86 -6.00 4.22
CA GLU A 37 -6.02 -7.16 3.89
C GLU A 37 -6.23 -7.61 2.45
N ASP A 38 -7.47 -7.78 2.01
CA ASP A 38 -7.83 -8.15 0.63
C ASP A 38 -7.26 -7.14 -0.39
N TRP A 39 -7.49 -5.84 -0.15
CA TRP A 39 -6.97 -4.78 -1.02
C TRP A 39 -5.43 -4.76 -1.05
N PHE A 40 -4.78 -5.05 0.09
CA PHE A 40 -3.33 -5.06 0.17
C PHE A 40 -2.73 -6.27 -0.55
N GLU A 41 -3.38 -7.43 -0.50
CA GLU A 41 -3.00 -8.61 -1.30
C GLU A 41 -3.14 -8.33 -2.80
N GLU A 42 -4.26 -7.75 -3.24
CA GLU A 42 -4.45 -7.36 -4.65
C GLU A 42 -3.37 -6.41 -5.14
N LEU A 43 -2.95 -5.45 -4.29
CA LEU A 43 -1.87 -4.53 -4.59
C LEU A 43 -0.52 -5.25 -4.74
N GLU A 44 -0.22 -6.25 -3.90
CA GLU A 44 0.99 -7.04 -4.05
C GLU A 44 1.00 -7.83 -5.36
N ASP A 45 -0.11 -8.46 -5.70
CA ASP A 45 -0.26 -9.23 -6.94
C ASP A 45 -0.06 -8.34 -8.18
N GLU A 46 -0.57 -7.11 -8.15
CA GLU A 46 -0.33 -6.13 -9.22
C GLU A 46 1.17 -5.81 -9.37
N ILE A 47 1.87 -5.61 -8.25
CA ILE A 47 3.32 -5.32 -8.24
C ILE A 47 4.11 -6.51 -8.81
N LEU A 48 3.77 -7.73 -8.42
CA LEU A 48 4.41 -8.95 -8.93
C LEU A 48 4.15 -9.14 -10.43
N SER A 49 2.93 -8.83 -10.89
CA SER A 49 2.57 -8.85 -12.31
C SER A 49 3.37 -7.83 -13.10
N LEU A 50 3.52 -6.61 -12.58
CA LEU A 50 4.36 -5.58 -13.21
C LEU A 50 5.83 -5.98 -13.27
N ASN A 51 6.37 -6.56 -12.18
CA ASN A 51 7.75 -7.05 -12.13
C ASN A 51 7.99 -8.16 -13.14
N THR A 52 7.03 -9.08 -13.30
CA THR A 52 7.09 -10.15 -14.31
C THR A 52 7.07 -9.59 -15.74
N LYS A 53 6.26 -8.55 -15.99
CA LYS A 53 6.06 -7.97 -17.33
C LYS A 53 7.19 -7.05 -17.78
N HIS A 54 7.78 -6.29 -16.84
CA HIS A 54 8.75 -5.24 -17.14
C HIS A 54 10.15 -5.52 -16.60
N GLY A 55 10.33 -6.58 -15.82
CA GLY A 55 11.54 -6.86 -15.06
C GLY A 55 11.59 -6.09 -13.73
N PRO A 56 12.72 -6.18 -12.99
CA PRO A 56 12.93 -5.46 -11.73
C PRO A 56 12.63 -3.97 -11.86
N LEU A 57 11.67 -3.48 -11.08
CA LEU A 57 11.29 -2.07 -11.03
C LEU A 57 11.97 -1.34 -9.88
N SER A 58 12.45 -0.12 -10.13
CA SER A 58 12.89 0.77 -9.06
C SER A 58 11.71 1.29 -8.22
N PRO A 59 11.93 1.73 -6.97
CA PRO A 59 10.87 2.36 -6.17
C PRO A 59 10.20 3.55 -6.85
N GLU A 60 10.95 4.36 -7.59
CA GLU A 60 10.43 5.52 -8.33
C GLU A 60 9.55 5.12 -9.52
N GLU A 61 9.93 4.05 -10.22
CA GLU A 61 9.16 3.52 -11.34
C GLU A 61 7.85 2.91 -10.84
N LEU A 62 7.92 2.15 -9.74
CA LEU A 62 6.76 1.54 -9.12
C LEU A 62 5.78 2.60 -8.59
N ALA A 63 6.28 3.62 -7.90
CA ALA A 63 5.49 4.73 -7.40
C ALA A 63 4.68 5.40 -8.52
N LYS A 64 5.31 5.65 -9.67
CA LYS A 64 4.64 6.26 -10.82
C LYS A 64 3.63 5.34 -11.50
N LYS A 65 3.93 4.05 -11.62
CA LYS A 65 3.06 3.08 -12.32
C LYS A 65 1.79 2.75 -11.54
N ILE A 66 1.91 2.59 -10.22
CA ILE A 66 0.81 2.19 -9.33
C ILE A 66 0.11 3.40 -8.69
N GLY A 67 0.73 4.59 -8.73
CA GLY A 67 0.18 5.79 -8.08
C GLY A 67 0.44 5.81 -6.57
N LEU A 68 1.55 5.20 -6.12
CA LEU A 68 1.97 5.22 -4.72
C LEU A 68 2.88 6.40 -4.43
N SER A 69 2.96 6.77 -3.15
CA SER A 69 4.08 7.58 -2.68
C SER A 69 5.39 6.80 -2.82
N LEU A 70 6.51 7.50 -3.00
CA LEU A 70 7.84 6.88 -3.02
C LEU A 70 8.09 6.04 -1.76
N ARG A 71 7.66 6.53 -0.60
CA ARG A 71 7.79 5.80 0.67
C ARG A 71 7.01 4.48 0.66
N GLY A 72 5.78 4.49 0.12
CA GLY A 72 4.95 3.29 -0.03
C GLY A 72 5.57 2.28 -0.99
N ALA A 73 6.06 2.74 -2.14
CA ALA A 73 6.75 1.89 -3.11
C ALA A 73 8.01 1.25 -2.52
N THR A 74 8.85 2.02 -1.83
CA THR A 74 10.04 1.49 -1.15
C THR A 74 9.68 0.47 -0.09
N PHE A 75 8.64 0.72 0.69
CA PHE A 75 8.16 -0.21 1.71
C PHE A 75 7.70 -1.53 1.08
N LEU A 76 6.87 -1.49 0.04
CA LEU A 76 6.34 -2.68 -0.62
C LEU A 76 7.45 -3.51 -1.28
N LEU A 77 8.37 -2.88 -2.01
CA LEU A 77 9.52 -3.60 -2.58
C LEU A 77 10.38 -4.25 -1.49
N SER A 78 10.61 -3.56 -0.37
CA SER A 78 11.37 -4.13 0.75
C SER A 78 10.64 -5.31 1.41
N LYS A 79 9.30 -5.21 1.54
CA LYS A 79 8.46 -6.29 2.06
C LYS A 79 8.54 -7.52 1.15
N LEU A 80 8.30 -7.36 -0.15
CA LEU A 80 8.25 -8.45 -1.12
C LEU A 80 9.62 -9.14 -1.30
N ASN A 81 10.72 -8.39 -1.28
CA ASN A 81 12.08 -8.96 -1.28
C ASN A 81 12.35 -9.80 -0.02
N ARG A 82 11.93 -9.32 1.16
CA ARG A 82 12.07 -10.07 2.41
C ARG A 82 11.26 -11.37 2.41
N GLU A 83 10.12 -11.37 1.72
CA GLU A 83 9.26 -12.54 1.52
C GLU A 83 9.70 -13.45 0.37
N GLN A 84 10.81 -13.12 -0.33
CA GLN A 84 11.32 -13.85 -1.48
C GLN A 84 10.31 -13.99 -2.64
N LYS A 85 9.41 -13.02 -2.78
CA LYS A 85 8.43 -12.94 -3.87
C LYS A 85 8.96 -12.20 -5.11
N LEU A 86 10.03 -11.42 -4.95
CA LEU A 86 10.75 -10.67 -6.00
C LEU A 86 12.16 -11.20 -6.20
#